data_AF-A0A7K1TKJ0-F1
#
_entry.id   AF-A0A7K1TKJ0-F1
#
_cell.length_a   1.000
_cell.length_b   1.000
_cell.length_c   1.000
_cell.angle_alpha   90.00
_cell.angle_beta   90.00
_cell.angle_gamma   90.00
#
_symmetry.space_group_name_H-M   'P 1'
#
loop_
_entity.id
_entity.type
_entity.pdbx_description
1 polymer ?
#
loop_
_entity_poly.entity_id
_entity_poly.type
_entity_poly.pdbx_seq_one_letter_code
_entity_poly.pdbx_strand_id
1 'polypeptide(L)'
;MRRTLSRSLSLLLGLGMIFIGLRFLLAPRAGAEGFGVFLPPTDTQYTFHYAKGIRDVFSGLLLALFADLGYDRPLAWVLLLGTIIPCVDLTVVRAQPIASLALQVPHLLAIVLLLSLAASFFTMPRPATLAGAQRPEPFTRHAS
;
A
#
# COMPACT_ATOMS: atom_id res chain seq x y z
N MET A 1 13.98 15.78 5.81
CA MET A 1 13.11 16.10 4.65
C MET A 1 12.64 14.85 3.90
N ARG A 2 13.53 14.01 3.34
CA ARG A 2 13.15 12.79 2.58
C ARG A 2 12.26 11.80 3.34
N ARG A 3 12.56 11.53 4.62
CA ARG A 3 11.77 10.61 5.48
C ARG A 3 10.33 11.09 5.71
N THR A 4 10.18 12.37 6.05
CA THR A 4 8.87 13.01 6.25
C THR A 4 8.05 12.95 4.98
N LEU A 5 8.66 13.25 3.82
CA LEU A 5 7.99 13.17 2.53
C LEU A 5 7.50 11.75 2.22
N SER A 6 8.36 10.73 2.34
CA SER A 6 7.94 9.34 2.09
C SER A 6 6.79 8.91 3.00
N ARG A 7 6.80 9.33 4.28
CA ARG A 7 5.71 9.04 5.22
C ARG A 7 4.42 9.76 4.84
N SER A 8 4.49 11.04 4.52
CA SER A 8 3.32 11.81 4.07
C SER A 8 2.72 11.21 2.79
N LEU A 9 3.57 10.77 1.85
CA LEU A 9 3.12 10.08 0.64
C LEU A 9 2.50 8.71 0.95
N SER A 10 3.07 7.93 1.87
CA SER A 10 2.48 6.67 2.32
C SER A 10 1.14 6.85 3.04
N LEU A 11 1.00 7.90 3.87
CA LEU A 11 -0.27 8.28 4.49
C LEU A 11 -1.30 8.63 3.42
N LEU A 12 -0.95 9.51 2.49
CA LEU A 12 -1.84 9.93 1.41
C LEU A 12 -2.27 8.72 0.55
N LEU A 13 -1.33 7.83 0.24
CA LEU A 13 -1.60 6.60 -0.49
C LEU A 13 -2.56 5.68 0.29
N GLY A 14 -2.31 5.49 1.59
CA GLY A 14 -3.16 4.69 2.46
C GLY A 14 -4.59 5.23 2.55
N LEU A 15 -4.74 6.54 2.73
CA LEU A 15 -6.04 7.21 2.74
C LEU A 15 -6.76 7.11 1.38
N GLY A 16 -6.03 7.27 0.28
CA GLY A 16 -6.57 7.08 -1.07
C GLY A 16 -7.07 5.65 -1.30
N MET A 17 -6.33 4.64 -0.83
CA MET A 17 -6.75 3.23 -0.89
C MET A 17 -8.00 2.96 -0.05
N ILE A 18 -8.09 3.52 1.16
CA ILE A 18 -9.30 3.42 2.00
C ILE A 18 -10.50 4.04 1.29
N PHE A 19 -10.34 5.22 0.71
CA PHE A 19 -11.41 5.90 -0.03
C PHE A 19 -11.90 5.07 -1.23
N ILE A 20 -10.98 4.56 -2.05
CA ILE A 20 -11.31 3.72 -3.20
C ILE A 20 -11.99 2.42 -2.74
N GLY A 21 -11.44 1.76 -1.72
CA GLY A 21 -11.99 0.52 -1.20
C GLY A 21 -13.39 0.71 -0.62
N LEU A 22 -13.62 1.78 0.14
CA LEU A 22 -14.94 2.13 0.66
C LEU A 22 -15.95 2.41 -0.45
N ARG A 23 -15.53 3.07 -1.53
CA ARG A 23 -16.38 3.27 -2.72
C ARG A 23 -16.78 1.95 -3.35
N PHE A 24 -15.89 0.96 -3.43
CA PHE A 24 -16.22 -0.39 -3.90
C PHE A 24 -17.16 -1.15 -2.95
N LEU A 25 -17.09 -0.90 -1.64
CA LEU A 25 -17.97 -1.52 -0.64
C LEU A 25 -19.38 -0.91 -0.62
N LEU A 26 -19.47 0.42 -0.70
CA LEU A 26 -20.75 1.15 -0.56
C LEU A 26 -21.46 1.39 -1.89
N ALA A 27 -20.70 1.58 -2.97
CA ALA A 27 -21.22 1.93 -4.29
C ALA A 27 -20.41 1.23 -5.41
N PRO A 28 -20.42 -0.11 -5.46
CA PRO A 28 -19.54 -0.90 -6.35
C PRO A 28 -19.67 -0.54 -7.83
N ARG A 29 -20.88 -0.19 -8.31
CA ARG A 29 -21.11 0.30 -9.67
C ARG A 29 -20.35 1.59 -9.94
N ALA A 30 -20.54 2.60 -9.10
CA ALA A 30 -19.83 3.87 -9.21
C ALA A 30 -18.32 3.67 -9.06
N GLY A 31 -17.89 2.74 -8.18
CA GLY A 31 -16.49 2.35 -8.02
C GLY A 31 -15.88 1.87 -9.33
N ALA A 32 -16.52 0.89 -9.98
CA ALA A 32 -16.06 0.33 -11.25
C ALA A 32 -16.07 1.34 -12.41
N GLU A 33 -17.14 2.14 -12.53
CA GLU A 33 -17.25 3.18 -13.56
C GLU A 33 -16.13 4.23 -13.43
N GLY A 34 -15.68 4.52 -12.20
CA GLY A 34 -14.54 5.40 -11.95
C GLY A 34 -13.21 4.90 -12.54
N PHE A 35 -13.11 3.60 -12.85
CA PHE A 35 -11.98 2.99 -13.54
C PHE A 35 -12.27 2.69 -15.01
N GLY A 36 -13.37 3.20 -15.57
CA GLY A 36 -13.77 2.96 -16.96
C GLY A 36 -14.40 1.59 -17.20
N VAL A 37 -14.81 0.88 -16.13
CA VAL A 37 -15.48 -0.41 -16.22
C VAL A 37 -16.98 -0.20 -16.08
N PHE A 38 -17.71 -0.34 -17.19
CA PHE A 38 -19.16 -0.17 -17.23
C PHE A 38 -19.86 -1.50 -17.01
N LEU A 39 -20.62 -1.59 -15.91
CA LEU A 39 -21.34 -2.81 -15.55
C LEU A 39 -22.72 -2.85 -16.22
N PRO A 40 -23.14 -4.02 -16.74
CA PRO A 40 -24.48 -4.19 -17.28
C PRO A 40 -25.55 -3.83 -16.22
N PRO A 41 -26.66 -3.21 -16.63
CA PRO A 41 -27.71 -2.77 -15.72
C PRO A 41 -28.47 -3.92 -15.01
N THR A 42 -28.38 -5.15 -15.52
CA THR A 42 -29.09 -6.33 -14.98
C THR A 42 -28.09 -7.46 -14.73
N ASP A 43 -28.26 -8.21 -13.63
CA ASP A 43 -27.48 -9.42 -13.25
C ASP A 43 -25.99 -9.24 -12.89
N THR A 44 -25.53 -8.03 -12.57
CA THR A 44 -24.13 -7.89 -12.14
C THR A 44 -23.91 -8.35 -10.69
N GLN A 45 -23.13 -9.42 -10.52
CA GLN A 45 -22.66 -9.85 -9.20
C GLN A 45 -21.44 -9.04 -8.75
N TYR A 46 -21.59 -8.30 -7.65
CA TYR A 46 -20.54 -7.43 -7.10
C TYR A 46 -19.52 -8.15 -6.20
N THR A 47 -19.56 -9.47 -6.10
CA THR A 47 -18.71 -10.26 -5.19
C THR A 47 -17.22 -9.93 -5.32
N PHE A 48 -16.72 -9.82 -6.55
CA PHE A 48 -15.31 -9.45 -6.80
C PHE A 48 -15.00 -8.00 -6.45
N HIS A 49 -15.98 -7.10 -6.59
CA HIS A 49 -15.83 -5.69 -6.21
C HIS A 49 -15.78 -5.53 -4.70
N TYR A 50 -16.58 -6.29 -3.94
CA TYR A 50 -16.49 -6.29 -2.48
C TYR A 50 -15.17 -6.88 -1.98
N ALA A 51 -14.70 -7.98 -2.57
CA ALA A 51 -13.40 -8.57 -2.25
C ALA A 51 -12.25 -7.57 -2.51
N LYS A 52 -12.30 -6.85 -3.63
CA LYS A 52 -11.37 -5.75 -3.92
C LYS A 52 -11.49 -4.64 -2.90
N GLY A 53 -12.71 -4.21 -2.59
CA GLY A 53 -12.99 -3.11 -1.68
C GLY A 53 -12.40 -3.34 -0.28
N ILE A 54 -12.66 -4.49 0.33
CA ILE A 54 -12.16 -4.78 1.68
C ILE A 54 -10.64 -4.93 1.72
N ARG A 55 -10.05 -5.49 0.66
CA ARG A 55 -8.59 -5.62 0.52
C ARG A 55 -7.92 -4.24 0.45
N ASP A 56 -8.46 -3.32 -0.35
CA ASP A 56 -7.92 -1.98 -0.50
C ASP A 56 -8.06 -1.17 0.82
N VAL A 57 -9.19 -1.32 1.53
CA VAL A 57 -9.36 -0.74 2.89
C VAL A 57 -8.32 -1.31 3.85
N PHE A 58 -8.16 -2.64 3.90
CA PHE A 58 -7.22 -3.29 4.80
C PHE A 58 -5.77 -2.85 4.53
N SER A 59 -5.34 -2.87 3.26
CA SER A 59 -4.00 -2.41 2.87
C SER A 59 -3.80 -0.93 3.18
N GLY A 60 -4.80 -0.09 2.89
CA GLY A 60 -4.73 1.34 3.17
C GLY A 60 -4.62 1.66 4.67
N LEU A 61 -5.33 0.89 5.52
CA LEU A 61 -5.21 1.01 6.98
C LEU A 61 -3.81 0.63 7.47
N LEU A 62 -3.20 -0.44 6.95
CA LEU A 62 -1.83 -0.80 7.30
C LEU A 62 -0.82 0.30 6.92
N LEU A 63 -0.98 0.89 5.73
CA LEU A 63 -0.13 2.00 5.30
C LEU A 63 -0.31 3.23 6.18
N ALA A 64 -1.56 3.60 6.47
CA ALA A 64 -1.88 4.75 7.30
C ALA A 64 -1.32 4.58 8.72
N LEU A 65 -1.58 3.43 9.33
CA LEU A 65 -1.15 3.08 10.68
C LEU A 65 0.38 3.11 10.82
N PHE A 66 1.11 2.40 9.95
CA PHE A 66 2.57 2.33 10.09
C PHE A 66 3.28 3.63 9.71
N ALA A 67 2.71 4.42 8.80
CA ALA A 67 3.25 5.73 8.47
C ALA A 67 3.04 6.74 9.61
N ASP A 68 1.87 6.71 10.27
CA ASP A 68 1.55 7.57 11.43
C ASP A 68 2.40 7.22 12.65
N LEU A 69 2.52 5.92 12.98
CA LEU A 69 3.39 5.42 14.05
C LEU A 69 4.89 5.57 13.76
N GLY A 70 5.26 5.92 12.52
CA GLY A 70 6.66 6.08 12.12
C GLY A 70 7.46 4.77 12.05
N TYR A 71 6.79 3.64 11.83
CA TYR A 71 7.39 2.31 11.72
C TYR A 71 7.86 2.03 10.29
N ASP A 72 8.98 2.65 9.91
CA ASP A 72 9.47 2.62 8.52
C ASP A 72 9.77 1.22 7.97
N ARG A 73 10.35 0.32 8.79
CA ARG A 73 10.71 -1.04 8.33
C ARG A 73 9.48 -1.92 8.11
N PRO A 74 8.53 -2.00 9.06
CA PRO A 74 7.23 -2.62 8.79
C PRO A 74 6.51 -2.00 7.59
N LEU A 75 6.46 -0.67 7.51
CA LEU A 75 5.84 0.04 6.37
C LEU A 75 6.48 -0.35 5.03
N ALA A 76 7.81 -0.42 4.96
CA ALA A 76 8.53 -0.85 3.76
C ALA A 76 8.13 -2.25 3.30
N TRP A 77 7.98 -3.18 4.24
CA TRP A 77 7.53 -4.55 3.94
C TRP A 77 6.07 -4.60 3.49
N VAL A 78 5.18 -3.81 4.12
CA VAL A 78 3.78 -3.70 3.67
C VAL A 78 3.71 -3.14 2.26
N LEU A 79 4.49 -2.10 1.93
CA LEU A 79 4.56 -1.53 0.58
C LEU A 79 5.08 -2.56 -0.43
N LEU A 80 6.16 -3.27 -0.09
CA LEU A 80 6.76 -4.27 -0.98
C LEU A 80 5.83 -5.46 -1.23
N LEU A 81 5.34 -6.11 -0.17
CA LEU A 81 4.43 -7.25 -0.29
C LEU A 81 3.08 -6.84 -0.87
N GLY A 82 2.61 -5.63 -0.52
CA GLY A 82 1.40 -5.05 -1.07
C GLY A 82 1.45 -4.86 -2.58
N THR A 83 2.64 -4.79 -3.19
CA THR A 83 2.80 -4.70 -4.66
C THR A 83 2.27 -5.94 -5.38
N ILE A 84 2.17 -7.09 -4.71
CA ILE A 84 1.56 -8.31 -5.26
C ILE A 84 0.10 -8.05 -5.70
N ILE A 85 -0.64 -7.23 -4.93
CA ILE A 85 -2.04 -6.92 -5.19
C ILE A 85 -2.23 -6.26 -6.57
N PRO A 86 -1.65 -5.09 -6.88
CA PRO A 86 -1.82 -4.47 -8.18
C PRO A 86 -1.15 -5.26 -9.32
N CYS A 87 -0.13 -6.09 -9.04
CA CYS A 87 0.42 -7.00 -10.03
C CYS A 87 -0.60 -8.05 -10.49
N VAL A 88 -1.29 -8.69 -9.54
CA VAL A 88 -2.34 -9.67 -9.86
C VAL A 88 -3.56 -8.99 -10.47
N ASP A 89 -3.97 -7.82 -9.96
CA ASP A 89 -5.08 -7.08 -10.55
C ASP A 89 -4.77 -6.70 -12.02
N LEU A 90 -3.54 -6.30 -12.34
CA LEU A 90 -3.13 -6.01 -13.70
C LEU A 90 -3.24 -7.23 -14.62
N THR A 91 -2.85 -8.43 -14.16
CA THR A 91 -2.98 -9.64 -14.97
C THR A 91 -4.44 -10.01 -15.20
N VAL A 92 -5.29 -9.87 -14.18
CA VAL A 92 -6.74 -10.10 -14.28
C VAL A 92 -7.38 -9.13 -15.28
N VAL A 93 -7.03 -7.84 -15.22
CA VAL A 93 -7.52 -6.82 -16.16
C VAL A 93 -7.05 -7.12 -17.57
N ARG A 94 -5.79 -7.50 -17.77
CA ARG A 94 -5.22 -7.83 -19.08
C ARG A 94 -5.84 -9.07 -19.72
N ALA A 95 -6.35 -10.00 -18.93
CA ALA A 95 -7.01 -11.20 -19.42
C ALA A 95 -8.42 -10.93 -19.98
N GLN A 96 -8.97 -9.73 -19.79
CA GLN A 96 -10.31 -9.40 -20.27
C GLN A 96 -10.31 -9.03 -21.77
N PRO A 97 -11.32 -9.44 -22.56
CA PRO A 97 -11.42 -9.08 -23.98
C PRO A 97 -11.44 -7.58 -24.26
N ILE A 98 -11.94 -6.79 -23.30
CA ILE A 98 -12.05 -5.33 -23.37
C ILE A 98 -10.83 -4.59 -22.77
N ALA A 99 -9.73 -5.30 -22.51
CA ALA A 99 -8.54 -4.71 -21.89
C ALA A 99 -7.97 -3.56 -22.72
N SER A 100 -8.06 -2.34 -22.20
CA SER A 100 -7.42 -1.16 -22.77
C SER A 100 -6.26 -0.70 -21.89
N LEU A 101 -5.41 0.18 -22.43
CA LEU A 101 -4.34 0.79 -21.65
C LEU A 101 -4.90 1.60 -20.47
N ALA A 102 -6.05 2.24 -20.65
CA ALA A 102 -6.70 3.05 -19.61
C ALA A 102 -7.04 2.22 -18.36
N LEU A 103 -7.48 0.96 -18.53
CA LEU A 103 -7.77 0.06 -17.42
C LEU A 103 -6.49 -0.42 -16.70
N GLN A 104 -5.35 -0.44 -17.38
CA GLN A 104 -4.08 -0.93 -16.85
C GLN A 104 -3.27 0.14 -16.11
N VAL A 105 -3.37 1.42 -16.53
CA VAL A 105 -2.61 2.54 -15.97
C VAL A 105 -2.71 2.68 -14.44
N PRO A 106 -3.89 2.59 -13.80
CA PRO A 106 -3.99 2.71 -12.35
C PRO A 106 -3.17 1.64 -11.61
N HIS A 107 -3.13 0.43 -12.15
CA HIS A 107 -2.40 -0.71 -11.58
C HIS A 107 -0.89 -0.52 -11.75
N LEU A 108 -0.44 -0.08 -12.93
CA LEU A 108 0.96 0.23 -13.19
C LEU A 108 1.46 1.37 -12.28
N LEU A 109 0.65 2.42 -12.13
CA LEU A 109 0.97 3.54 -11.24
C LEU A 109 1.11 3.06 -9.80
N ALA A 110 0.18 2.24 -9.32
CA ALA A 110 0.25 1.66 -7.98
C ALA A 110 1.53 0.83 -7.77
N ILE A 111 1.89 -0.02 -8.73
CA ILE A 111 3.13 -0.83 -8.68
C ILE A 111 4.35 0.08 -8.53
N VAL A 112 4.48 1.09 -9.41
CA VAL A 112 5.63 2.01 -9.40
C VAL A 112 5.70 2.78 -8.09
N LEU A 113 4.58 3.31 -7.58
CA LEU A 113 4.54 4.06 -6.33
C LEU A 113 4.93 3.18 -5.12
N LEU A 114 4.37 1.98 -5.01
CA LEU A 114 4.64 1.06 -3.90
C LEU A 114 6.11 0.64 -3.87
N LEU A 115 6.67 0.23 -5.02
CA LEU A 115 8.08 -0.16 -5.13
C LEU A 115 9.02 1.01 -4.83
N SER A 116 8.71 2.20 -5.35
CA SER A 116 9.53 3.40 -5.14
C SER A 116 9.55 3.81 -3.67
N LEU A 117 8.40 3.77 -2.99
CA LEU A 117 8.30 4.05 -1.55
C LEU A 117 8.98 2.96 -0.72
N ALA A 118 8.79 1.68 -1.04
CA ALA A 118 9.47 0.58 -0.35
C ALA A 118 11.00 0.72 -0.44
N ALA A 119 11.53 0.95 -1.64
CA ALA A 119 12.96 1.20 -1.86
C ALA A 119 13.45 2.44 -1.09
N SER A 120 12.65 3.51 -1.06
CA SER A 120 12.94 4.72 -0.29
C SER A 120 13.12 4.40 1.20
N PHE A 121 12.23 3.62 1.81
CA PHE A 121 12.34 3.22 3.22
C PHE A 121 13.46 2.21 3.49
N PHE A 122 13.75 1.28 2.58
CA PHE A 122 14.87 0.35 2.75
C PHE A 122 16.23 1.02 2.71
N THR A 123 16.36 2.11 1.94
CA THR A 123 17.60 2.91 1.84
C THR A 123 17.77 3.93 2.95
N MET A 124 16.81 4.05 3.89
CA MET A 124 16.97 4.95 5.05
C MET A 124 17.85 4.32 6.14
N PRO A 125 18.82 5.08 6.69
CA PRO A 125 19.62 4.65 7.84
C PRO A 125 18.73 4.36 9.05
N ARG A 126 19.07 3.31 9.83
CA ARG A 126 18.44 3.09 11.14
C ARG A 126 18.77 4.27 12.07
N PRO A 127 17.81 4.77 12.86
CA PRO A 127 18.10 5.75 13.90
C PRO A 127 19.18 5.20 14.85
N ALA A 128 20.25 5.97 15.08
CA ALA A 128 21.37 5.61 15.94
C ALA A 128 20.96 5.32 17.39
N THR A 129 19.78 5.81 17.80
CA THR A 129 19.20 5.62 19.13
C THR A 129 18.98 4.16 19.52
N LEU A 130 18.78 3.25 18.57
CA LEU A 130 18.67 1.80 18.85
C LEU A 130 20.02 1.09 18.91
N ALA A 131 21.08 1.68 18.37
CA ALA A 131 22.43 1.10 18.39
C ALA A 131 23.15 1.37 19.72
N GLY A 132 22.86 2.50 20.38
CA GLY A 132 23.41 2.84 21.69
C GLY A 132 22.82 2.02 22.83
N ALA A 133 21.51 1.73 22.79
CA ALA A 133 20.80 0.99 23.85
C ALA A 133 21.12 -0.52 23.88
N GLN A 134 21.84 -1.04 22.89
CA GLN A 134 22.20 -2.46 22.76
C GLN A 134 23.66 -2.74 23.11
N ARG A 135 24.46 -1.74 23.50
CA ARG A 135 25.78 -2.00 24.09
C ARG A 135 25.57 -2.36 25.56
N PRO A 136 25.78 -3.62 25.98
CA PRO A 136 25.96 -3.91 27.39
C PRO A 136 27.15 -3.07 27.87
N GLU A 137 26.95 -2.25 28.89
CA GLU A 137 28.03 -1.55 29.59
C GLU A 137 29.14 -2.57 29.91
N PRO A 138 30.40 -2.32 29.54
CA PRO A 138 31.48 -3.22 29.89
C PRO A 138 31.50 -3.30 31.43
N PHE A 139 31.21 -4.48 31.97
CA PHE A 139 31.28 -4.76 33.39
C PHE A 139 32.74 -4.58 33.82
N THR A 140 33.11 -3.35 34.20
CA THR A 140 34.40 -3.04 34.79
C THR A 140 34.44 -3.73 36.15
N ARG A 141 34.99 -4.94 36.18
CA ARG A 141 35.44 -5.55 37.44
C ARG A 141 36.46 -4.59 38.04
N HIS A 142 36.04 -3.83 39.02
CA HIS A 142 36.96 -3.21 39.96
C HIS A 142 37.68 -4.36 40.67
N ALA A 143 38.92 -4.57 40.27
CA ALA A 143 39.85 -5.38 41.02
C ALA A 143 40.13 -4.68 42.34
N SER A 144 39.82 -5.35 43.44
CA SER A 144 40.28 -5.05 44.79
C SER A 144 40.50 -6.37 45.52
#